data_AF-A0A7W1HGZ7-F1
#
_entry.id   AF-A0A7W1HGZ7-F1
#
_cell.length_a   1.000
_cell.length_b   1.000
_cell.length_c   1.000
_cell.angle_alpha   90.00
_cell.angle_beta   90.00
_cell.angle_gamma   90.00
#
_symmetry.space_group_name_H-M   'P 1'
#
loop_
_entity.id
_entity.type
_entity.pdbx_description
1 polymer ?
#
loop_
_entity_poly.entity_id
_entity_poly.type
_entity_poly.pdbx_seq_one_letter_code
_entity_poly.pdbx_strand_id
1 'polypeptide(L)'
;MGKLAKKYFPTETGYGSVQVVIDELKMPNDKSYWALMSKDVLNGSRNKSFKKQQKMVSELSKKASVQCEVPKALEAVVSILTHQVRSGVRLFSDNPVTYTRCLEELADFQVLVGGFAPSGLRVPYLLSYANPCFGVAVLRKFRSLAIG
;
A
#
# COMPACT_ATOMS: atom_id res chain seq x y z
N MET A 1 14.34 9.91 10.81
CA MET A 1 14.57 9.04 9.63
C MET A 1 16.08 8.85 9.41
N GLY A 2 16.57 7.61 9.49
CA GLY A 2 18.00 7.27 9.56
C GLY A 2 18.75 7.23 8.21
N LYS A 3 20.10 7.21 8.27
CA LYS A 3 21.05 7.23 7.13
C LYS A 3 20.71 6.28 5.97
N LEU A 4 19.99 5.19 6.23
CA LEU A 4 19.58 4.19 5.24
C LEU A 4 18.60 4.77 4.19
N ALA A 5 17.67 5.63 4.62
CA ALA A 5 16.67 6.23 3.73
C ALA A 5 17.33 7.13 2.67
N LYS A 6 18.28 7.98 3.09
CA LYS A 6 19.02 8.89 2.19
C LYS A 6 19.87 8.16 1.14
N LYS A 7 20.31 6.92 1.42
CA LYS A 7 21.10 6.12 0.47
C LYS A 7 20.27 5.64 -0.73
N TYR A 8 19.00 5.32 -0.52
CA TYR A 8 18.14 4.74 -1.56
C TYR A 8 17.25 5.78 -2.26
N PHE A 9 17.10 6.96 -1.68
CA PHE A 9 16.21 8.02 -2.17
C PHE A 9 16.92 9.39 -2.06
N PRO A 10 17.76 9.76 -3.05
CA PRO A 10 18.65 10.91 -2.97
C PRO A 10 17.97 12.27 -3.21
N THR A 11 16.73 12.30 -3.68
CA THR A 11 15.99 13.54 -3.95
C THR A 11 14.98 13.85 -2.84
N GLU A 12 14.97 15.08 -2.34
CA GLU A 12 13.99 15.53 -1.33
C GLU A 12 12.53 15.38 -1.81
N THR A 13 12.31 15.37 -3.12
CA THR A 13 11.00 15.20 -3.76
C THR A 13 10.43 13.79 -3.67
N GLY A 14 11.27 12.76 -3.49
CA GLY A 14 10.80 11.36 -3.46
C GLY A 14 10.07 10.95 -2.20
N TYR A 15 10.12 11.82 -1.19
CA TYR A 15 9.40 11.70 0.08
C TYR A 15 8.27 12.71 0.23
N GLY A 16 8.09 13.64 -0.71
CA GLY A 16 7.16 14.76 -0.57
C GLY A 16 5.71 14.35 -0.28
N SER A 17 5.33 13.10 -0.58
CA SER A 17 4.00 12.54 -0.27
C SER A 17 3.96 11.58 0.93
N VAL A 18 5.11 11.11 1.45
CA VAL A 18 5.14 10.21 2.62
C VAL A 18 5.02 11.01 3.92
N GLN A 19 5.61 12.20 3.98
CA GLN A 19 5.57 13.05 5.19
C GLN A 19 4.15 13.53 5.51
N VAL A 20 3.39 13.96 4.49
CA VAL A 20 1.98 14.36 4.64
C VAL A 20 1.14 13.24 5.25
N VAL A 21 1.37 12.00 4.82
CA VAL A 21 0.59 10.83 5.27
C VAL A 21 0.94 10.45 6.70
N ILE A 22 2.21 10.54 7.09
CA ILE A 22 2.65 10.26 8.47
C ILE A 22 2.08 11.31 9.45
N ASP A 23 2.13 12.60 9.06
CA ASP A 23 1.69 13.70 9.90
C ASP A 23 0.15 13.80 9.98
N GLU A 24 -0.57 13.52 8.88
CA GLU A 24 -2.03 13.55 8.84
C GLU A 24 -2.70 12.28 9.39
N LEU A 25 -2.13 11.08 9.18
CA LEU A 25 -2.74 9.83 9.65
C LEU A 25 -2.43 9.50 11.11
N LYS A 26 -1.61 10.32 11.81
CA LYS A 26 -1.22 10.17 13.22
C LYS A 26 -1.02 8.71 13.65
N MET A 27 -0.34 7.90 12.82
CA MET A 27 -0.46 6.45 12.90
C MET A 27 0.10 5.92 14.22
N PRO A 28 -0.74 5.46 15.16
CA PRO A 28 -0.26 4.85 16.39
C PRO A 28 -0.11 3.34 16.14
N ASN A 29 1.02 2.75 16.56
CA ASN A 29 0.98 1.47 17.27
C ASN A 29 2.38 0.99 17.67
N ASP A 30 2.56 0.78 18.98
CA ASP A 30 3.72 0.12 19.60
C ASP A 30 3.76 -1.41 19.35
N LYS A 31 3.00 -1.94 18.38
CA LYS A 31 2.89 -3.37 18.11
C LYS A 31 3.40 -3.71 16.72
N SER A 32 4.48 -4.49 16.68
CA SER A 32 5.04 -5.03 15.44
C SER A 32 4.35 -6.33 15.03
N TYR A 33 4.18 -6.54 13.73
CA TYR A 33 3.67 -7.79 13.16
C TYR A 33 4.29 -8.03 11.79
N TRP A 34 4.28 -9.28 11.35
CA TRP A 34 4.67 -9.62 9.99
C TRP A 34 3.47 -9.47 9.06
N ALA A 35 3.70 -8.91 7.87
CA ALA A 35 2.67 -8.77 6.86
C ALA A 35 3.20 -9.22 5.50
N LEU A 36 2.35 -9.88 4.72
CA LEU A 36 2.59 -10.25 3.33
C LEU A 36 1.54 -9.58 2.46
N MET A 37 1.99 -8.72 1.55
CA MET A 37 1.14 -8.06 0.56
C MET A 37 1.31 -8.69 -0.82
N SER A 38 0.23 -8.74 -1.60
CA SER A 38 0.29 -9.11 -3.01
C SER A 38 1.22 -8.16 -3.78
N LYS A 39 1.94 -8.70 -4.78
CA LYS A 39 2.90 -7.93 -5.59
C LYS A 39 2.24 -6.95 -6.57
N ASP A 40 0.97 -7.17 -6.86
CA ASP A 40 0.14 -6.33 -7.72
C ASP A 40 -1.27 -6.28 -7.10
N VAL A 41 -2.13 -5.43 -7.66
CA VAL A 41 -3.55 -5.41 -7.34
C VAL A 41 -4.22 -6.72 -7.73
N LEU A 42 -5.26 -7.09 -7.00
CA LEU A 42 -6.07 -8.27 -7.26
C LEU A 42 -6.62 -8.24 -8.69
N ASN A 43 -6.53 -9.37 -9.39
CA ASN A 43 -6.98 -9.44 -10.78
C ASN A 43 -8.47 -9.06 -10.90
N GLY A 44 -8.80 -8.24 -11.89
CA GLY A 44 -10.16 -7.71 -12.10
C GLY A 44 -10.63 -6.65 -11.10
N SER A 45 -9.80 -6.27 -10.12
CA SER A 45 -10.16 -5.22 -9.13
C SER A 45 -10.04 -3.80 -9.68
N ARG A 46 -9.30 -3.62 -10.77
CA ARG A 46 -9.12 -2.32 -11.42
C ARG A 46 -10.44 -1.74 -11.90
N ASN A 47 -10.58 -0.42 -11.85
CA ASN A 47 -11.77 0.29 -12.32
C ASN A 47 -13.09 -0.19 -11.66
N LYS A 48 -13.04 -0.55 -10.37
CA LYS A 48 -14.21 -0.89 -9.54
C LYS A 48 -14.38 0.12 -8.41
N SER A 49 -15.59 0.22 -7.87
CA SER A 49 -15.81 0.97 -6.63
C SER A 49 -15.04 0.33 -5.48
N PHE A 50 -14.64 1.13 -4.50
CA PHE A 50 -13.89 0.60 -3.35
C PHE A 50 -14.70 -0.45 -2.57
N LYS A 51 -16.01 -0.24 -2.40
CA LYS A 51 -16.92 -1.25 -1.82
C LYS A 51 -16.86 -2.60 -2.55
N LYS A 52 -16.77 -2.59 -3.89
CA LYS A 52 -16.63 -3.82 -4.69
C LYS A 52 -15.25 -4.44 -4.52
N GLN A 53 -14.20 -3.63 -4.44
CA GLN A 53 -12.84 -4.09 -4.15
C GLN A 53 -12.74 -4.77 -2.79
N GLN A 54 -13.29 -4.17 -1.73
CA GLN A 54 -13.37 -4.77 -0.39
C GLN A 54 -14.10 -6.13 -0.43
N LYS A 55 -15.23 -6.21 -1.15
CA LYS A 55 -15.97 -7.45 -1.33
C LYS A 55 -15.10 -8.53 -1.99
N MET A 56 -14.34 -8.19 -3.03
CA MET A 56 -13.44 -9.14 -3.71
C MET A 56 -12.34 -9.66 -2.77
N VAL A 57 -11.78 -8.81 -1.90
CA VAL A 57 -10.79 -9.25 -0.89
C VAL A 57 -11.43 -10.19 0.13
N SER A 58 -12.65 -9.87 0.60
CA SER A 58 -13.39 -10.75 1.52
C SER A 58 -13.75 -12.10 0.90
N GLU A 59 -14.18 -12.11 -0.36
CA GLU A 59 -14.47 -13.33 -1.12
C GLU A 59 -13.21 -14.18 -1.30
N LEU A 60 -12.06 -13.55 -1.62
CA LEU A 60 -10.77 -14.23 -1.70
C LEU A 60 -10.36 -14.82 -0.34
N SER A 61 -10.53 -14.07 0.75
CA SER A 61 -10.23 -14.53 2.11
C SER A 61 -11.03 -15.78 2.47
N LYS A 62 -12.33 -15.80 2.15
CA LYS A 62 -13.21 -16.95 2.35
C LYS A 62 -12.79 -18.14 1.48
N LYS A 63 -12.58 -17.90 0.18
CA LYS A 63 -12.23 -18.96 -0.79
C LYS A 63 -10.90 -19.62 -0.47
N ALA A 64 -9.91 -18.84 -0.01
CA ALA A 64 -8.60 -19.34 0.34
C ALA A 64 -8.52 -19.89 1.78
N SER A 65 -9.58 -19.75 2.58
CA SER A 65 -9.56 -20.04 4.03
C SER A 65 -8.39 -19.37 4.77
N VAL A 66 -8.04 -18.15 4.33
CA VAL A 66 -6.94 -17.35 4.89
C VAL A 66 -7.47 -15.97 5.21
N GLN A 67 -7.13 -15.44 6.39
CA GLN A 67 -7.48 -14.07 6.77
C GLN A 67 -6.70 -13.07 5.92
N CYS A 68 -7.42 -12.44 4.98
CA CYS A 68 -6.89 -11.41 4.10
C CYS A 68 -7.73 -10.15 4.23
N GLU A 69 -7.08 -9.00 4.10
CA GLU A 69 -7.71 -7.70 4.22
C GLU A 69 -7.12 -6.69 3.23
N VAL A 70 -7.80 -5.55 3.10
CA VAL A 70 -7.28 -4.39 2.35
C VAL A 70 -6.13 -3.78 3.18
N PRO A 71 -4.98 -3.47 2.57
CA PRO A 71 -3.86 -2.89 3.31
C PRO A 71 -4.19 -1.49 3.81
N LYS A 72 -3.61 -1.13 4.95
CA LYS A 72 -3.42 0.26 5.36
C LYS A 72 -2.31 0.93 4.57
N ALA A 73 -2.27 2.26 4.56
CA ALA A 73 -1.27 3.03 3.81
C ALA A 73 0.16 2.66 4.23
N LEU A 74 0.46 2.63 5.53
CA LEU A 74 1.78 2.26 6.02
C LEU A 74 2.15 0.81 5.69
N GLU A 75 1.20 -0.12 5.79
CA GLU A 75 1.41 -1.53 5.44
C GLU A 75 1.81 -1.66 3.96
N ALA A 76 1.12 -0.93 3.08
CA ALA A 76 1.42 -0.90 1.65
C ALA A 76 2.78 -0.25 1.36
N VAL A 77 3.05 0.92 1.95
CA VAL A 77 4.33 1.64 1.79
C VAL A 77 5.50 0.76 2.23
N VAL A 78 5.43 0.20 3.44
CA VAL A 78 6.50 -0.66 3.99
C VAL A 78 6.69 -1.89 3.13
N SER A 79 5.61 -2.54 2.69
CA SER A 79 5.69 -3.74 1.84
C SER A 79 6.34 -3.44 0.47
N ILE A 80 5.96 -2.33 -0.17
CA ILE A 80 6.49 -1.93 -1.49
C ILE A 80 7.96 -1.54 -1.40
N LEU A 81 8.32 -0.71 -0.42
CA LEU A 81 9.70 -0.26 -0.23
C LEU A 81 10.62 -1.40 0.20
N THR A 82 10.17 -2.27 1.11
CA THR A 82 10.93 -3.47 1.52
C THR A 82 11.19 -4.39 0.33
N HIS A 83 10.20 -4.56 -0.55
CA HIS A 83 10.39 -5.33 -1.78
C HIS A 83 11.46 -4.69 -2.67
N GLN A 84 11.39 -3.38 -2.91
CA GLN A 84 12.34 -2.67 -3.75
C GLN A 84 13.77 -2.72 -3.19
N VAL A 85 13.96 -2.57 -1.89
CA VAL A 85 15.28 -2.71 -1.25
C VAL A 85 15.84 -4.12 -1.45
N ARG A 86 15.00 -5.15 -1.37
CA ARG A 86 15.44 -6.54 -1.46
C ARG A 86 15.70 -7.01 -2.90
N SER A 87 14.88 -6.58 -3.86
CA SER A 87 14.90 -7.13 -5.24
C SER A 87 15.29 -6.11 -6.31
N GLY A 88 15.34 -4.82 -5.99
CA GLY A 88 15.49 -3.74 -6.97
C GLY A 88 14.21 -3.46 -7.79
N VAL A 89 13.14 -4.23 -7.61
CA VAL A 89 11.91 -4.12 -8.40
C VAL A 89 10.95 -3.10 -7.77
N ARG A 90 10.42 -2.18 -8.60
CA ARG A 90 9.37 -1.22 -8.22
C ARG A 90 7.99 -1.83 -8.44
N LEU A 91 7.40 -2.38 -7.39
CA LEU A 91 5.99 -2.80 -7.41
C LEU A 91 5.08 -1.58 -7.49
N PHE A 92 3.87 -1.75 -8.04
CA PHE A 92 2.91 -0.66 -8.23
C PHE A 92 3.55 0.50 -9.00
N SER A 93 4.18 0.17 -10.13
CA SER A 93 5.04 1.06 -10.92
C SER A 93 4.30 2.24 -11.53
N ASP A 94 5.08 3.16 -12.12
CA ASP A 94 4.63 4.21 -13.02
C ASP A 94 4.44 3.76 -14.49
N ASN A 95 4.90 2.55 -14.85
CA ASN A 95 4.73 1.99 -16.19
C ASN A 95 4.43 0.47 -16.17
N PRO A 96 3.14 0.05 -16.28
CA PRO A 96 1.96 0.90 -16.27
C PRO A 96 1.71 1.49 -14.88
N VAL A 97 1.12 2.69 -14.85
CA VAL A 97 0.74 3.36 -13.59
C VAL A 97 -0.23 2.48 -12.80
N THR A 98 0.16 2.09 -11.60
CA THR A 98 -0.64 1.22 -10.74
C THR A 98 -0.68 1.76 -9.31
N TYR A 99 -1.88 1.83 -8.73
CA TYR A 99 -2.10 2.16 -7.33
C TYR A 99 -2.98 1.10 -6.65
N THR A 100 -2.63 0.76 -5.41
CA THR A 100 -3.57 0.10 -4.50
C THR A 100 -4.33 1.15 -3.70
N ARG A 101 -5.64 0.98 -3.55
CA ARG A 101 -6.41 1.66 -2.52
C ARG A 101 -6.14 1.04 -1.16
N CYS A 102 -6.03 1.89 -0.16
CA CYS A 102 -5.84 1.54 1.24
C CYS A 102 -7.16 1.73 2.01
N LEU A 103 -7.17 1.29 3.27
CA LEU A 103 -8.37 1.35 4.12
C LEU A 103 -8.69 2.76 4.62
N GLU A 104 -7.67 3.61 4.76
CA GLU A 104 -7.82 4.99 5.22
C GLU A 104 -8.52 5.87 4.18
N GLU A 105 -9.33 6.80 4.68
CA GLU A 105 -10.05 7.79 3.90
C GLU A 105 -9.67 9.20 4.34
N LEU A 106 -9.45 10.10 3.38
CA LEU A 106 -9.20 11.51 3.60
C LEU A 106 -10.14 12.31 2.70
N ALA A 107 -10.93 13.21 3.29
CA ALA A 107 -11.88 14.08 2.58
C ALA A 107 -12.86 13.33 1.65
N ASP A 108 -13.34 12.14 2.04
CA ASP A 108 -14.20 11.22 1.27
C ASP A 108 -13.49 10.42 0.15
N PHE A 109 -12.14 10.45 0.11
CA PHE A 109 -11.32 9.75 -0.87
C PHE A 109 -10.46 8.69 -0.18
N GLN A 110 -10.41 7.49 -0.76
CA GLN A 110 -9.52 6.43 -0.27
C GLN A 110 -8.07 6.81 -0.55
N VAL A 111 -7.21 6.63 0.45
CA VAL A 111 -5.76 6.81 0.31
C VAL A 111 -5.23 5.81 -0.71
N LEU A 112 -4.40 6.29 -1.64
CA LEU A 112 -3.77 5.47 -2.67
C LEU A 112 -2.29 5.30 -2.35
N VAL A 113 -1.73 4.12 -2.64
CA VAL A 113 -0.28 3.90 -2.59
C VAL A 113 0.17 3.25 -3.90
N GLY A 114 1.18 3.83 -4.55
CA GLY A 114 1.71 3.30 -5.81
C GLY A 114 2.36 4.38 -6.68
N GLY A 115 2.25 4.21 -8.00
CA GLY A 115 2.90 5.09 -8.97
C GLY A 115 4.41 5.18 -8.77
N PHE A 116 5.04 4.05 -8.42
CA PHE A 116 6.43 4.00 -7.99
C PHE A 116 7.37 4.22 -9.19
N ALA A 117 7.92 5.43 -9.26
CA ALA A 117 8.88 5.88 -10.26
C ALA A 117 10.31 5.93 -9.67
N PRO A 118 11.37 6.15 -10.49
CA PRO A 118 12.70 6.47 -9.98
C PRO A 118 12.72 7.67 -9.03
N SER A 119 11.76 8.59 -9.18
CA SER A 119 11.59 9.74 -8.29
C SER A 119 10.98 9.39 -6.93
N GLY A 120 10.48 8.17 -6.70
CA GLY A 120 9.90 7.76 -5.41
C GLY A 120 8.50 7.13 -5.50
N LEU A 121 8.01 6.69 -4.34
CA LEU A 121 6.68 6.12 -4.15
C LEU A 121 5.68 7.25 -3.84
N ARG A 122 4.49 7.20 -4.45
CA ARG A 122 3.46 8.23 -4.28
C ARG A 122 2.36 7.75 -3.35
N VAL A 123 1.85 8.67 -2.53
CA VAL A 123 0.66 8.46 -1.70
C VAL A 123 -0.39 9.57 -1.93
N PRO A 124 -1.10 9.56 -3.07
CA PRO A 124 -2.09 10.59 -3.38
C PRO A 124 -3.41 10.38 -2.63
N TYR A 125 -4.13 11.48 -2.38
CA TYR A 125 -5.37 11.50 -1.61
C TYR A 125 -6.58 12.15 -2.33
N LEU A 126 -6.45 12.64 -3.58
CA LEU A 126 -7.50 13.42 -4.27
C LEU A 126 -8.10 12.77 -5.54
N LEU A 127 -8.10 11.44 -5.67
CA LEU A 127 -8.57 10.77 -6.91
C LEU A 127 -9.64 9.69 -6.61
N SER A 128 -10.93 10.07 -6.54
CA SER A 128 -12.02 9.18 -6.03
C SER A 128 -12.60 8.26 -7.09
N TYR A 129 -12.49 8.59 -8.37
CA TYR A 129 -13.27 7.88 -9.36
C TYR A 129 -12.65 6.55 -9.77
N ALA A 130 -13.49 5.65 -10.28
CA ALA A 130 -13.04 4.42 -10.90
C ALA A 130 -12.06 4.78 -12.02
N ASN A 131 -10.82 4.32 -11.88
CA ASN A 131 -9.72 4.61 -12.79
C ASN A 131 -9.06 3.27 -13.15
N PRO A 132 -8.66 3.05 -14.41
CA PRO A 132 -7.96 1.83 -14.82
C PRO A 132 -6.66 1.59 -14.03
N CYS A 133 -6.05 2.65 -13.48
CA CYS A 133 -4.83 2.54 -12.67
C CYS A 133 -5.09 2.12 -11.21
N PHE A 134 -6.34 2.11 -10.74
CA PHE A 134 -6.68 1.90 -9.32
C PHE A 134 -7.27 0.52 -9.10
N GLY A 135 -6.55 -0.33 -8.38
CA GLY A 135 -7.03 -1.63 -7.89
C GLY A 135 -6.92 -1.74 -6.38
N VAL A 136 -6.99 -2.95 -5.86
CA VAL A 136 -6.75 -3.24 -4.44
C VAL A 136 -5.75 -4.38 -4.30
N ALA A 137 -4.68 -4.16 -3.54
CA ALA A 137 -3.79 -5.22 -3.12
C ALA A 137 -4.42 -6.02 -1.97
N VAL A 138 -3.89 -7.20 -1.73
CA VAL A 138 -4.34 -8.08 -0.64
C VAL A 138 -3.24 -8.18 0.39
N LEU A 139 -3.58 -7.97 1.66
CA LEU A 139 -2.67 -8.11 2.78
C LEU A 139 -3.06 -9.31 3.64
N ARG A 140 -2.08 -10.09 4.05
CA ARG A 140 -2.19 -11.09 5.10
C ARG A 140 -1.28 -10.71 6.26
N LYS A 141 -1.84 -10.65 7.47
CA LYS A 141 -1.07 -10.43 8.70
C LYS A 141 -0.74 -11.76 9.36
N PHE A 142 0.44 -11.83 9.96
CA PHE A 142 0.87 -12.91 10.82
C PHE A 142 1.16 -12.31 12.19
N ARG A 143 0.43 -12.79 13.20
CA ARG A 143 0.71 -12.39 14.58
C ARG A 143 2.05 -12.99 14.98
N SER A 144 2.90 -12.21 15.65
CA SER A 144 4.00 -12.81 16.41
C SER A 144 3.35 -13.62 17.53
N LEU A 145 3.63 -14.93 17.58
CA LEU A 145 3.48 -15.66 18.83
C LEU A 145 4.44 -14.99 19.82
N ALA A 146 3.90 -14.45 20.92
CA ALA A 146 4.72 -14.21 22.08
C ALA A 146 5.29 -15.59 22.44
N ILE A 147 6.58 -15.76 22.26
CA ILE A 147 7.31 -16.88 22.83
C ILE A 147 7.33 -16.55 24.32
N GLY A 148 6.39 -17.17 25.05
CA GLY A 148 6.32 -17.11 26.51
C GLY A 148 7.40 -17.99 27.12
#